data_AF-A0A7S3J124-F1
#
_entry.id   AF-A0A7S3J124-F1
#
_cell.length_a   1.000
_cell.length_b   1.000
_cell.length_c   1.000
_cell.angle_alpha   90.00
_cell.angle_beta   90.00
_cell.angle_gamma   90.00
#
_symmetry.space_group_name_H-M   'P 1'
#
loop_
_entity.id
_entity.type
_entity.pdbx_description
1 polymer ?
#
loop_
_entity_poly.entity_id
_entity_poly.type
_entity_poly.pdbx_seq_one_letter_code
_entity_poly.pdbx_strand_id
1 'polypeptide(L)'
;LKFLQKKKWHPLTIENLEAVWLAEQKHKETKNLIKEHNKRIEEERKDEEMKRAQVKAGLIPESDLLKMTWMYDVPSIAQNKPSNTLEEFFNADAELENVENEDERRKREAKERKDRIMWWIMNNAKDVK
;
A
#
# COMPACT_ATOMS: atom_id res chain seq x y z
N LEU A 1 -41.02 -11.94 10.80
CA LEU A 1 -39.59 -11.60 11.06
C LEU A 1 -38.80 -11.12 9.83
N LYS A 2 -39.23 -11.39 8.59
CA LYS A 2 -38.53 -11.00 7.33
C LYS A 2 -38.33 -9.48 7.12
N PHE A 3 -39.07 -8.62 7.82
CA PHE A 3 -38.98 -7.16 7.63
C PHE A 3 -37.66 -6.55 8.15
N LEU A 4 -36.97 -7.22 9.07
CA LEU A 4 -35.69 -6.79 9.64
C LEU A 4 -34.57 -6.74 8.59
N GLN A 5 -34.60 -7.63 7.60
CA GLN A 5 -33.63 -7.67 6.50
C GLN A 5 -33.67 -6.43 5.60
N LYS A 6 -34.76 -5.65 5.64
CA LYS A 6 -34.86 -4.37 4.91
C LYS A 6 -34.25 -3.20 5.68
N LYS A 7 -33.72 -3.43 6.88
CA LYS A 7 -33.11 -2.39 7.72
C LYS A 7 -31.61 -2.33 7.46
N LYS A 8 -31.07 -1.11 7.30
CA LYS A 8 -29.64 -0.89 7.02
C LYS A 8 -28.71 -1.40 8.12
N TRP A 9 -29.13 -1.38 9.37
CA TRP A 9 -28.34 -1.87 10.51
C TRP A 9 -28.39 -3.39 10.70
N HIS A 10 -29.17 -4.14 9.91
CA HIS A 10 -29.28 -5.58 10.07
C HIS A 10 -27.99 -6.27 9.60
N PRO A 11 -27.39 -7.19 10.39
CA PRO A 11 -26.05 -7.71 10.12
C PRO A 11 -25.96 -8.54 8.84
N LEU A 12 -27.07 -9.17 8.43
CA LEU A 12 -27.15 -9.98 7.20
C LEU A 12 -27.56 -9.18 5.97
N THR A 13 -27.58 -7.85 6.04
CA THR A 13 -27.76 -7.01 4.85
C THR A 13 -26.50 -7.10 3.99
N ILE A 14 -26.66 -7.19 2.66
CA ILE A 14 -25.54 -7.36 1.70
C ILE A 14 -24.46 -6.29 1.91
N GLU A 15 -24.86 -5.02 2.10
CA GLU A 15 -23.95 -3.90 2.36
C GLU A 15 -23.08 -4.12 3.62
N ASN A 16 -23.65 -4.67 4.69
CA ASN A 16 -22.92 -4.92 5.93
C ASN A 16 -22.00 -6.14 5.82
N LEU A 17 -22.46 -7.20 5.14
CA LEU A 17 -21.65 -8.37 4.85
C LEU A 17 -20.42 -7.99 4.01
N GLU A 18 -20.60 -7.13 3.01
CA GLU A 18 -19.51 -6.59 2.20
C GLU A 18 -18.54 -5.75 3.02
N ALA A 19 -19.03 -4.85 3.87
CA ALA A 19 -18.19 -4.04 4.75
C ALA A 19 -17.37 -4.89 5.72
N VAL A 20 -17.97 -5.93 6.31
CA VAL A 20 -17.27 -6.89 7.18
C VAL A 20 -16.23 -7.65 6.38
N TRP A 21 -16.57 -8.14 5.19
CA TRP A 21 -15.64 -8.88 4.34
C TRP A 21 -14.41 -8.03 3.94
N LEU A 22 -14.62 -6.77 3.56
CA LEU A 22 -13.53 -5.83 3.25
C LEU A 22 -12.65 -5.56 4.47
N ALA A 23 -13.26 -5.37 5.64
CA ALA A 23 -12.51 -5.20 6.89
C ALA A 23 -11.70 -6.45 7.25
N GLU A 24 -12.25 -7.64 7.04
CA GLU A 24 -11.56 -8.91 7.24
C GLU A 24 -10.38 -9.10 6.26
N GLN A 25 -10.54 -8.73 4.98
CA GLN A 25 -9.44 -8.76 4.00
C GLN A 25 -8.29 -7.83 4.44
N LYS A 26 -8.59 -6.57 4.76
CA LYS A 26 -7.59 -5.61 5.23
C LYS A 26 -6.92 -6.07 6.53
N HIS A 27 -7.68 -6.66 7.44
CA HIS A 27 -7.13 -7.22 8.68
C HIS A 27 -6.20 -8.41 8.39
N LYS A 28 -6.54 -9.27 7.44
CA LYS A 28 -5.69 -10.39 7.02
C LYS A 28 -4.38 -9.91 6.40
N GLU A 29 -4.41 -8.89 5.54
CA GLU A 29 -3.23 -8.28 4.96
C GLU A 29 -2.30 -7.68 6.03
N THR A 30 -2.84 -6.83 6.90
CA THR A 30 -2.07 -6.22 8.00
C THR A 30 -1.48 -7.28 8.94
N LYS A 31 -2.21 -8.34 9.24
CA LYS A 31 -1.72 -9.46 10.04
C LYS A 31 -0.55 -10.19 9.36
N ASN A 32 -0.60 -10.37 8.04
CA ASN A 32 0.49 -10.98 7.29
C ASN A 32 1.74 -10.09 7.29
N LEU A 33 1.58 -8.78 7.09
CA LEU A 33 2.67 -7.80 7.15
C LEU A 33 3.34 -7.78 8.53
N ILE A 34 2.55 -7.79 9.61
CA ILE A 34 3.08 -7.87 10.98
C ILE A 34 3.85 -9.17 11.20
N LYS A 35 3.34 -10.29 10.69
CA LYS A 35 4.02 -11.59 10.81
C LYS A 35 5.37 -11.59 10.09
N GLU A 36 5.43 -11.03 8.89
CA GLU A 36 6.67 -10.86 8.14
C GLU A 36 7.65 -9.95 8.87
N HIS A 37 7.18 -8.79 9.37
CA HIS A 37 8.00 -7.86 10.14
C HIS A 37 8.59 -8.52 11.40
N ASN A 38 7.78 -9.28 12.14
CA ASN A 38 8.26 -10.01 13.32
C ASN A 38 9.30 -11.07 12.94
N LYS A 39 9.13 -11.75 11.81
CA LYS A 39 10.13 -12.70 11.29
C LYS A 39 11.46 -12.01 11.01
N ARG A 40 11.43 -10.82 10.39
CA ARG A 40 12.64 -10.03 10.12
C ARG A 40 13.35 -9.61 11.41
N ILE A 41 12.62 -9.17 12.43
CA ILE A 41 13.20 -8.87 13.75
C ILE A 41 13.87 -10.11 14.36
N GLU A 42 13.22 -11.28 14.28
CA GLU A 42 13.80 -12.51 14.81
C GLU A 42 15.07 -12.93 14.06
N GLU A 43 15.12 -12.72 12.75
CA GLU A 43 16.33 -12.96 11.93
C GLU A 43 17.45 -12.00 12.33
N GLU A 44 17.17 -10.70 12.42
CA GLU A 44 18.12 -9.68 12.86
C GLU A 44 18.68 -9.99 14.27
N ARG A 45 17.82 -10.43 15.20
CA ARG A 45 18.24 -10.85 16.55
C ARG A 45 19.15 -12.07 16.54
N LYS A 46 18.88 -13.06 15.69
CA LYS A 46 19.73 -14.25 15.55
C LYS A 46 21.11 -13.90 15.00
N ASP A 47 21.16 -13.00 14.02
CA ASP A 47 22.42 -12.53 13.44
C ASP A 47 23.24 -11.72 14.46
N GLU A 48 22.59 -10.87 15.24
CA GLU A 48 23.23 -10.17 16.36
C GLU A 48 23.78 -11.15 17.40
N GLU A 49 23.01 -12.16 17.80
CA GLU A 49 23.46 -13.16 18.76
C GLU A 49 24.67 -13.94 18.23
N MET A 50 24.65 -14.32 16.95
CA MET A 50 25.76 -14.98 16.30
C MET A 50 27.02 -14.11 16.29
N LYS A 51 26.90 -12.81 15.94
CA LYS A 51 28.03 -11.87 15.98
C LYS A 51 28.59 -11.73 17.40
N ARG A 52 27.72 -11.58 18.41
CA ARG A 52 28.14 -11.53 19.82
C ARG A 52 28.85 -12.82 20.25
N ALA A 53 28.40 -13.98 19.78
CA ALA A 53 29.06 -15.26 20.06
C ALA A 53 30.44 -15.34 19.39
N GLN A 54 30.59 -14.86 18.15
CA GLN A 54 31.89 -14.82 17.45
C GLN A 54 32.90 -13.90 18.15
N VAL A 55 32.46 -12.76 18.68
CA VAL A 55 33.31 -11.88 19.49
C VAL A 55 33.73 -12.54 20.80
N LYS A 56 32.80 -13.22 21.49
CA LYS A 56 33.13 -13.99 22.71
C LYS A 56 34.13 -15.11 22.44
N ALA A 57 34.08 -15.73 21.26
CA ALA A 57 35.05 -16.72 20.82
C ALA A 57 36.40 -16.11 20.39
N GLY A 58 36.52 -14.78 20.33
CA GLY A 58 37.72 -14.07 19.89
C GLY A 58 37.96 -14.10 18.38
N LEU A 59 36.95 -14.50 17.58
CA LEU A 59 37.07 -14.60 16.12
C LEU A 59 36.96 -13.24 15.42
N ILE A 60 36.25 -12.29 16.05
CA ILE A 60 35.99 -10.94 15.56
C ILE A 60 36.32 -9.94 16.68
N PRO A 61 36.92 -8.77 16.37
CA PRO A 61 37.15 -7.73 17.37
C PRO A 61 35.84 -7.09 17.86
N GLU A 62 35.83 -6.62 19.11
CA GLU A 62 34.65 -5.96 19.71
C GLU A 62 34.23 -4.68 18.96
N SER A 63 35.17 -4.03 18.27
CA SER A 63 34.91 -2.85 17.43
C SER A 63 33.86 -3.09 16.35
N ASP A 64 33.78 -4.32 15.83
CA ASP A 64 32.85 -4.67 14.75
C ASP A 64 31.40 -4.77 15.22
N LEU A 65 31.16 -4.95 16.53
CA LEU A 65 29.81 -4.86 17.11
C LEU A 65 29.31 -3.41 17.22
N LEU A 66 30.23 -2.48 17.47
CA LEU A 66 29.91 -1.06 17.64
C LEU A 66 29.83 -0.32 16.31
N LYS A 67 30.38 -0.90 15.23
CA LYS A 67 30.33 -0.33 13.90
C LYS A 67 28.90 -0.41 13.35
N MET A 68 28.30 0.76 13.09
CA MET A 68 27.03 0.84 12.36
C MET A 68 27.27 0.54 10.88
N THR A 69 27.29 -0.74 10.51
CA THR A 69 27.63 -1.16 9.14
C THR A 69 26.69 -0.55 8.11
N TRP A 70 25.39 -0.41 8.40
CA TRP A 70 24.44 0.26 7.50
C TRP A 70 24.81 1.73 7.18
N MET A 71 25.53 2.41 8.09
CA MET A 71 25.98 3.79 7.89
C MET A 71 27.25 3.89 7.03
N TYR A 72 28.05 2.81 6.98
CA TYR A 72 29.35 2.77 6.30
C TYR A 72 29.39 1.83 5.09
N ASP A 73 28.40 0.95 4.92
CA ASP A 73 28.08 0.22 3.70
C ASP A 73 27.39 1.13 2.70
N VAL A 74 27.93 2.34 2.51
CA VAL A 74 27.62 3.14 1.33
C VAL A 74 28.24 2.35 0.18
N PRO A 75 27.47 1.79 -0.76
CA PRO A 75 28.07 1.19 -1.94
C PRO A 75 28.88 2.31 -2.58
N SER A 76 30.19 2.12 -2.66
CA SER A 76 31.09 3.04 -3.34
C SER A 76 30.41 3.47 -4.64
N ILE A 77 30.01 4.73 -4.71
CA ILE A 77 29.04 5.31 -5.67
C ILE A 77 29.43 5.10 -7.16
N ALA A 78 30.54 4.44 -7.44
CA ALA A 78 31.14 4.41 -8.76
C ALA A 78 31.01 3.12 -9.58
N GLN A 79 30.65 1.94 -9.05
CA GLN A 79 30.96 0.72 -9.86
C GLN A 79 29.94 -0.41 -9.99
N ASN A 80 28.89 -0.61 -9.16
CA ASN A 80 27.96 -1.72 -9.43
C ASN A 80 26.54 -1.44 -8.92
N LYS A 81 25.59 -1.24 -9.83
CA LYS A 81 24.14 -1.35 -9.55
C LYS A 81 23.80 -2.83 -9.29
N PRO A 82 23.01 -3.11 -8.25
CA PRO A 82 21.82 -3.91 -8.51
C PRO A 82 20.55 -3.45 -7.76
N SER A 83 19.43 -3.54 -8.51
CA SER A 83 18.01 -3.61 -8.12
C SER A 83 17.43 -2.61 -7.10
N ASN A 84 16.50 -1.79 -7.59
CA ASN A 84 15.53 -0.98 -6.86
C ASN A 84 16.14 0.19 -6.08
N THR A 85 16.64 1.17 -6.82
CA THR A 85 17.09 2.44 -6.26
C THR A 85 15.90 3.17 -5.63
N LEU A 86 16.13 3.76 -4.45
CA LEU A 86 15.22 4.61 -3.68
C LEU A 86 14.38 5.59 -4.53
N GLU A 87 14.92 6.06 -5.66
CA GLU A 87 14.22 6.87 -6.65
C GLU A 87 13.00 6.16 -7.26
N GLU A 88 13.07 4.85 -7.56
CA GLU A 88 11.93 4.08 -8.06
C GLU A 88 10.84 3.91 -6.99
N PHE A 89 11.20 3.81 -5.71
CA PHE A 89 10.23 3.80 -4.61
C PHE A 89 9.52 5.16 -4.46
N PHE A 90 10.28 6.27 -4.49
CA PHE A 90 9.68 7.61 -4.46
C PHE A 90 8.87 7.93 -5.73
N ASN A 91 9.30 7.42 -6.88
CA ASN A 91 8.57 7.58 -8.14
C ASN A 91 7.32 6.69 -8.21
N ALA A 92 7.32 5.50 -7.59
CA ALA A 92 6.14 4.62 -7.55
C ALA A 92 5.00 5.24 -6.73
N ASP A 93 5.32 5.88 -5.60
CA ASP A 93 4.32 6.64 -4.82
C ASP A 93 3.77 7.83 -5.62
N ALA A 94 4.63 8.53 -6.38
CA ALA A 94 4.21 9.61 -7.27
C ALA A 94 3.36 9.10 -8.46
N GLU A 95 3.63 7.91 -9.01
CA GLU A 95 2.84 7.30 -10.07
C GLU A 95 1.45 6.89 -9.59
N LEU A 96 1.31 6.35 -8.38
CA LEU A 96 0.00 5.99 -7.81
C LEU A 96 -0.89 7.22 -7.60
N GLU A 97 -0.32 8.33 -7.12
CA GLU A 97 -1.04 9.61 -6.99
C GLU A 97 -1.48 10.15 -8.36
N ASN A 98 -0.67 9.99 -9.41
CA ASN A 98 -1.04 10.37 -10.77
C ASN A 98 -2.19 9.53 -11.34
N VAL A 99 -2.23 8.22 -11.05
CA VAL A 99 -3.30 7.31 -11.48
C VAL A 99 -4.63 7.66 -10.81
N GLU A 100 -4.62 7.91 -9.50
CA GLU A 100 -5.84 8.30 -8.75
C GLU A 100 -6.40 9.66 -9.24
N ASN A 101 -5.50 10.60 -9.55
CA ASN A 101 -5.86 11.87 -10.17
C ASN A 101 -6.42 11.72 -11.60
N GLU A 102 -5.96 10.73 -12.37
CA GLU A 102 -6.46 10.43 -13.72
C GLU A 102 -7.89 9.85 -13.69
N ASP A 103 -8.18 8.95 -12.76
CA ASP A 103 -9.52 8.36 -12.62
C ASP A 103 -10.55 9.39 -12.12
N GLU A 104 -10.17 10.29 -11.21
CA GLU A 104 -11.00 11.43 -10.83
C GLU A 104 -11.23 12.42 -11.98
N ARG A 105 -10.24 12.60 -12.85
CA ARG A 105 -10.37 13.41 -14.08
C ARG A 105 -11.36 12.78 -15.05
N ARG A 106 -11.25 11.47 -15.31
CA ARG A 106 -12.19 10.71 -16.16
C ARG A 106 -13.63 10.75 -15.64
N LYS A 107 -13.84 10.65 -14.33
CA LYS A 107 -15.18 10.79 -13.72
C LYS A 107 -15.76 12.18 -13.94
N ARG A 108 -14.94 13.23 -13.81
CA ARG A 108 -15.32 14.62 -14.05
C ARG A 108 -15.69 14.85 -15.52
N GLU A 109 -14.87 14.38 -16.45
CA GLU A 109 -15.14 14.45 -17.89
C GLU A 109 -16.40 13.68 -18.29
N ALA A 110 -16.64 12.50 -17.71
CA ALA A 110 -17.85 11.72 -17.94
C ALA A 110 -19.10 12.46 -17.42
N LYS A 111 -19.00 13.16 -16.30
CA LYS A 111 -20.07 14.01 -15.75
C LYS A 111 -20.33 15.21 -16.67
N GLU A 112 -19.30 15.95 -17.07
CA GLU A 112 -19.42 17.07 -18.00
C GLU A 112 -19.99 16.66 -19.35
N ARG A 113 -19.61 15.49 -19.87
CA ARG A 113 -20.15 14.96 -21.12
C ARG A 113 -21.64 14.64 -21.00
N LYS A 114 -22.07 14.07 -19.87
CA LYS A 114 -23.49 13.85 -19.57
C LYS A 114 -24.23 15.17 -19.45
N ASP A 115 -23.68 16.16 -18.75
CA ASP A 115 -24.29 17.48 -18.58
C ASP A 115 -24.41 18.23 -19.92
N ARG A 116 -23.40 18.14 -20.80
CA ARG A 116 -23.45 18.70 -22.17
C ARG A 116 -24.52 18.02 -23.03
N ILE A 117 -24.63 16.69 -22.97
CA ILE A 117 -25.66 15.95 -23.69
C ILE A 117 -27.05 16.32 -23.16
N MET A 118 -27.22 16.38 -21.84
CA MET A 118 -28.47 16.79 -21.20
C MET A 118 -28.86 18.23 -21.58
N TRP A 119 -27.91 19.16 -21.63
CA TRP A 119 -28.12 20.52 -22.10
C TRP A 119 -28.55 20.57 -23.57
N TRP A 120 -27.90 19.78 -24.44
CA TRP A 120 -28.27 19.70 -25.85
C TRP A 120 -29.67 19.13 -26.06
N ILE A 121 -30.03 18.08 -25.30
CA ILE A 121 -31.38 17.51 -25.29
C ILE A 121 -32.40 18.56 -24.83
N MET A 122 -32.14 19.27 -23.73
CA MET A 122 -33.05 20.30 -23.21
C MET A 122 -33.32 21.44 -24.19
N ASN A 123 -32.33 21.80 -25.02
CA ASN A 123 -32.46 22.89 -25.99
C ASN A 123 -33.00 22.48 -27.36
N ASN A 124 -32.86 21.21 -27.75
CA ASN A 124 -33.38 20.70 -29.04
C ASN A 124 -34.65 19.85 -28.91
N ALA A 125 -35.10 19.50 -27.70
CA ALA A 125 -36.29 18.67 -27.48
C ALA A 125 -37.63 19.37 -27.76
N LYS A 126 -37.64 20.63 -28.23
CA LYS A 126 -38.87 21.37 -28.56
C LYS A 126 -39.32 21.27 -30.03
N ASP A 127 -38.49 20.72 -30.92
CA ASP A 127 -38.73 20.74 -32.37
C ASP A 127 -39.22 19.41 -32.96
N VAL A 128 -39.63 18.45 -32.13
CA VAL A 128 -40.26 17.20 -32.58
C VAL A 128 -41.77 17.29 -32.39
N LYS A 129 -42.47 17.84 -33.39
CA LYS A 129 -43.91 17.71 -33.60
C LYS A 129 -44.18 17.28 -35.04
#